data_AF-A0A699XC39-F1
#
_entry.id   AF-A0A699XC39-F1
#
_cell.length_a   1.000
_cell.length_b   1.000
_cell.length_c   1.000
_cell.angle_alpha   90.00
_cell.angle_beta   90.00
_cell.angle_gamma   90.00
#
_symmetry.space_group_name_H-M   'P 1'
#
loop_
_entity.id
_entity.type
_entity.pdbx_description
1 polymer ?
#
loop_
_entity_poly.entity_id
_entity_poly.type
_entity_poly.pdbx_seq_one_letter_code
_entity_poly.pdbx_strand_id
1 'polypeptide(L)'
;LIGADDKQQLEQLTQGEFFDVVFDATGNAKAMERGFEFIAHGGKYVLVSIVRDTISFSDPEFHKREATLMGSRNATVEDFRYVEQCLRDGLIPDAALN
;
A
#
# COMPACT_ATOMS: atom_id res chain seq x y z
N LEU A 1 2.17 10.68 7.38
CA LEU A 1 3.16 10.93 8.45
C LEU A 1 4.09 9.74 8.48
N ILE A 2 5.39 9.98 8.42
CA ILE A 2 6.43 8.96 8.56
C ILE A 2 6.84 8.97 10.03
N GLY A 3 6.68 7.87 10.73
CA GLY A 3 7.09 7.76 12.14
C GLY A 3 8.61 7.65 12.23
N ALA A 4 9.23 8.24 13.25
CA ALA A 4 10.69 8.19 13.40
C ALA A 4 11.21 6.75 13.49
N ASP A 5 10.46 5.87 14.17
CA ASP A 5 10.88 4.49 14.47
C ASP A 5 10.01 3.44 13.77
N ASP A 6 9.14 3.85 12.84
CA ASP A 6 8.18 2.93 12.21
C ASP A 6 8.88 1.79 11.46
N LYS A 7 9.96 2.06 10.73
CA LYS A 7 10.73 1.05 9.99
C LYS A 7 11.30 -0.01 10.92
N GLN A 8 11.90 0.40 12.04
CA GLN A 8 12.46 -0.53 13.03
C GLN A 8 11.34 -1.38 13.65
N GLN A 9 10.20 -0.77 13.97
CA GLN A 9 9.05 -1.49 14.51
C GLN A 9 8.50 -2.51 13.51
N LEU A 10 8.33 -2.12 12.24
CA LEU A 10 7.84 -2.99 11.18
C LEU A 10 8.83 -4.13 10.88
N GLU A 11 10.14 -3.84 10.89
CA GLU A 11 11.19 -4.86 10.76
C GLU A 11 11.11 -5.88 11.88
N GLN A 12 10.94 -5.45 13.14
CA GLN A 12 10.77 -6.35 14.29
C GLN A 12 9.50 -7.19 14.19
N LEU A 13 8.38 -6.59 13.78
CA LEU A 13 7.11 -7.29 13.62
C LEU A 13 7.13 -8.34 12.50
N THR A 14 7.97 -8.14 11.49
CA THR A 14 8.09 -9.00 10.31
C THR A 14 9.36 -9.86 10.32
N GLN A 15 10.11 -9.87 11.43
CA GLN A 15 11.38 -10.60 11.56
C GLN A 15 12.40 -10.26 10.46
N GLY A 16 12.36 -9.02 9.95
CA GLY A 16 13.24 -8.54 8.89
C GLY A 16 12.71 -8.75 7.46
N GLU A 17 11.62 -9.48 7.28
CA GLU A 17 11.12 -9.84 5.94
C GLU A 17 10.32 -8.72 5.26
N PHE A 18 9.71 -7.83 6.05
CA PHE A 18 8.72 -6.86 5.57
C PHE A 18 7.48 -7.51 4.93
N PHE A 19 6.72 -6.78 4.09
CA PHE A 19 5.38 -7.21 3.67
C PHE A 19 5.33 -7.69 2.23
N ASP A 20 4.59 -8.79 1.99
CA ASP A 20 4.32 -9.31 0.64
C ASP A 20 3.58 -8.29 -0.23
N VAL A 21 2.68 -7.51 0.39
CA VAL A 21 1.91 -6.47 -0.30
C VAL A 21 1.82 -5.23 0.60
N VAL A 22 2.18 -4.08 0.05
CA VAL A 22 2.04 -2.78 0.70
C VAL A 22 1.12 -1.91 -0.16
N PHE A 23 0.03 -1.41 0.45
CA PHE A 23 -0.89 -0.49 -0.18
C PHE A 23 -0.60 0.93 0.29
N ASP A 24 -0.27 1.82 -0.65
CA ASP A 24 -0.23 3.26 -0.36
C ASP A 24 -1.57 3.91 -0.71
N ALA A 25 -2.20 4.48 0.32
CA ALA A 25 -3.41 5.29 0.26
C ALA A 25 -3.19 6.67 0.92
N THR A 26 -1.93 7.14 0.99
CA THR A 26 -1.53 8.35 1.72
C THR A 26 -1.75 9.66 0.97
N GLY A 27 -1.75 9.63 -0.37
CA GLY A 27 -1.76 10.84 -1.19
C GLY A 27 -0.57 11.77 -0.96
N ASN A 28 0.56 11.26 -0.45
CA ASN A 28 1.72 12.06 -0.09
C ASN A 28 2.99 11.53 -0.75
N ALA A 29 3.65 12.34 -1.59
CA ALA A 29 4.81 11.89 -2.38
C ALA A 29 5.92 11.27 -1.52
N LYS A 30 6.29 11.89 -0.39
CA LYS A 30 7.34 11.35 0.49
C LYS A 30 6.97 10.01 1.11
N ALA A 31 5.70 9.83 1.48
CA ALA A 31 5.22 8.55 2.01
C ALA A 31 5.18 7.48 0.91
N MET A 32 4.71 7.86 -0.28
CA MET A 32 4.68 6.99 -1.46
C MET A 32 6.08 6.50 -1.85
N GLU A 33 7.10 7.37 -1.85
CA GLU A 33 8.49 6.97 -2.16
C GLU A 33 9.09 6.08 -1.07
N ARG A 34 8.82 6.39 0.21
CA ARG A 34 9.35 5.61 1.34
C ARG A 34 8.69 4.23 1.47
N GLY A 35 7.43 4.08 1.04
CA GLY A 35 6.72 2.79 1.16
C GLY A 35 7.39 1.64 0.41
N PHE A 36 8.24 1.91 -0.59
CA PHE A 36 9.08 0.92 -1.26
C PHE A 36 10.09 0.24 -0.32
N GLU A 37 10.42 0.85 0.83
CA GLU A 37 11.30 0.25 1.84
C GLU A 37 10.61 -0.85 2.64
N PHE A 38 9.27 -0.94 2.58
CA PHE A 38 8.47 -1.86 3.38
C PHE A 38 7.98 -3.08 2.58
N ILE A 39 8.44 -3.26 1.34
CA ILE A 39 8.12 -4.45 0.56
C ILE A 39 9.15 -5.55 0.84
N ALA A 40 8.67 -6.78 0.97
CA ALA A 40 9.49 -7.98 1.01
C ALA A 40 10.15 -8.25 -0.36
N HIS A 41 11.08 -9.21 -0.38
CA HIS A 41 11.54 -9.80 -1.64
C HIS A 41 10.37 -10.52 -2.34
N GLY A 42 10.22 -10.32 -3.65
CA GLY A 42 9.06 -10.73 -4.44
C GLY A 42 7.79 -9.91 -4.18
N GLY A 43 7.86 -8.88 -3.34
CA GLY A 43 6.70 -8.13 -2.86
C GLY A 43 6.09 -7.18 -3.89
N LYS A 44 4.85 -6.75 -3.62
CA LYS A 44 4.09 -5.82 -4.45
C LYS A 44 3.82 -4.51 -3.73
N TYR A 45 4.19 -3.41 -4.37
CA TYR A 45 3.78 -2.06 -3.98
C TYR A 45 2.57 -1.61 -4.79
N VAL A 46 1.45 -1.37 -4.12
CA VAL A 46 0.16 -0.98 -4.74
C VAL A 46 -0.14 0.48 -4.45
N LEU A 47 -0.08 1.30 -5.50
CA LEU A 47 -0.44 2.72 -5.44
C LEU A 47 -1.95 2.89 -5.65
N VAL A 48 -2.69 3.08 -4.56
CA VAL A 48 -4.09 3.54 -4.59
C VAL A 48 -4.13 5.08 -4.64
N SER A 49 -3.13 5.72 -4.04
CA SER A 49 -2.92 7.16 -4.07
C SER A 49 -2.52 7.71 -5.44
N ILE A 50 -2.83 8.99 -5.64
CA ILE A 50 -2.29 9.80 -6.73
C ILE A 50 -1.78 11.14 -6.19
N VAL A 51 -0.65 11.61 -6.70
CA VAL A 51 -0.08 12.94 -6.47
C VAL A 51 0.15 13.65 -7.80
N ARG A 52 0.27 14.98 -7.77
CA ARG A 52 0.59 15.77 -8.97
C ARG A 52 2.09 15.78 -9.29
N ASP A 53 2.92 15.50 -8.29
CA ASP A 53 4.36 15.51 -8.40
C ASP A 53 4.90 14.21 -9.01
N THR A 54 6.16 14.23 -9.45
CA THR A 54 6.89 13.01 -9.80
C THR A 54 7.31 12.28 -8.54
N ILE A 55 7.09 10.96 -8.50
CA ILE A 55 7.66 10.06 -7.50
C ILE A 55 8.84 9.30 -8.10
N SER A 56 9.85 9.05 -7.30
CA SER A 56 11.07 8.33 -7.66
C SER A 56 11.33 7.18 -6.69
N PHE A 57 12.02 6.14 -7.15
CA PHE A 57 12.44 5.03 -6.31
C PHE A 57 13.79 4.49 -6.76
N SER A 58 14.47 3.78 -5.87
CA SER A 58 15.78 3.20 -6.14
C SER A 58 15.66 1.98 -7.05
N ASP A 59 16.18 2.10 -8.26
CA ASP A 59 16.24 1.01 -9.25
C ASP A 59 17.01 -0.23 -8.74
N PRO A 60 18.19 -0.11 -8.08
CA PRO A 60 18.87 -1.27 -7.49
C PRO A 60 18.05 -1.99 -6.43
N GLU A 61 17.34 -1.25 -5.56
CA GLU A 61 16.52 -1.87 -4.51
C GLU A 61 15.28 -2.53 -5.10
N PHE A 62 14.68 -1.93 -6.13
CA PHE A 62 13.55 -2.51 -6.87
C PHE A 62 13.93 -3.84 -7.52
N HIS A 63 15.08 -3.89 -8.21
CA HIS A 63 15.58 -5.11 -8.84
C HIS A 63 16.02 -6.16 -7.81
N LYS A 64 16.76 -5.77 -6.77
CA LYS A 64 17.20 -6.67 -5.69
C LYS A 64 16.03 -7.37 -5.01
N ARG A 65 14.91 -6.66 -4.84
CA ARG A 65 13.70 -7.21 -4.25
C ARG A 65 12.81 -7.96 -5.24
N GLU A 66 13.13 -8.03 -6.53
CA GLU A 66 12.22 -8.58 -7.54
C GLU A 66 10.79 -8.01 -7.42
N ALA A 67 10.72 -6.70 -7.16
CA ALA A 67 9.49 -6.06 -6.73
C ALA A 67 8.49 -5.84 -7.89
N THR A 68 7.21 -5.84 -7.56
CA THR A 68 6.13 -5.42 -8.48
C THR A 68 5.60 -4.05 -8.09
N LEU A 69 5.54 -3.10 -9.03
CA LEU A 69 4.84 -1.83 -8.85
C LEU A 69 3.50 -1.85 -9.59
N MET A 70 2.40 -1.57 -8.90
CA MET A 70 1.05 -1.63 -9.45
C MET A 70 0.27 -0.34 -9.14
N GLY A 71 -0.21 0.35 -10.18
CA GLY A 71 -1.20 1.41 -10.02
C GLY A 71 -2.61 0.85 -9.94
N SER A 72 -3.40 1.27 -8.95
CA SER A 72 -4.81 0.88 -8.76
C SER A 72 -5.70 2.12 -8.73
N ARG A 73 -6.62 2.24 -9.68
CA ARG A 73 -7.45 3.45 -9.82
C ARG A 73 -8.94 3.21 -10.07
N ASN A 74 -9.30 2.08 -10.69
CA ASN A 74 -10.67 1.82 -11.11
C ASN A 74 -11.29 0.66 -10.34
N ALA A 75 -12.62 0.76 -10.20
CA ALA A 75 -13.49 -0.31 -9.79
C ALA A 75 -14.55 -0.51 -10.88
N THR A 76 -14.86 -1.76 -11.18
CA THR A 76 -15.92 -2.18 -12.09
C THR A 76 -17.28 -2.10 -11.42
N VAL A 77 -18.38 -2.20 -12.20
CA VAL A 77 -19.74 -2.24 -11.62
C VAL A 77 -19.89 -3.43 -10.68
N GLU A 78 -19.26 -4.54 -11.02
CA GLU A 78 -19.21 -5.77 -10.23
C GLU A 78 -18.51 -5.54 -8.89
N ASP A 79 -17.39 -4.81 -8.87
CA ASP A 79 -16.70 -4.43 -7.63
C ASP A 79 -17.59 -3.59 -6.71
N PHE A 80 -18.36 -2.65 -7.29
CA PHE A 80 -19.34 -1.86 -6.51
C PHE A 80 -20.45 -2.73 -5.92
N ARG A 81 -20.97 -3.69 -6.69
CA ARG A 81 -21.99 -4.64 -6.21
C ARG A 81 -21.46 -5.51 -5.08
N TYR A 82 -20.21 -5.94 -5.18
CA TYR A 82 -19.56 -6.70 -4.12
C TYR A 82 -19.43 -5.88 -2.83
N VAL A 83 -18.98 -4.62 -2.91
CA VAL A 83 -18.91 -3.73 -1.74
C VAL A 83 -20.29 -3.50 -1.12
N GLU A 84 -21.32 -3.27 -1.94
CA GLU A 84 -22.71 -3.14 -1.48
C GLU A 84 -23.15 -4.38 -0.68
N GLN A 85 -22.86 -5.57 -1.20
CA GLN A 85 -23.19 -6.82 -0.52
C GLN A 85 -22.42 -6.96 0.80
N CYS A 86 -21.12 -6.67 0.82
CA CYS A 86 -20.31 -6.72 2.04
C CYS A 86 -20.84 -5.76 3.13
N LEU A 87 -21.32 -4.57 2.76
CA LEU A 87 -21.97 -3.64 3.70
C LEU A 87 -23.27 -4.24 4.26
N ARG A 88 -24.12 -4.80 3.40
CA ARG A 88 -25.39 -5.43 3.82
C ARG A 88 -25.18 -6.62 4.75
N ASP A 89 -24.12 -7.39 4.51
CA ASP A 89 -23.76 -8.56 5.32
C ASP A 89 -23.00 -8.20 6.61
N GLY A 90 -22.72 -6.91 6.84
CA GLY A 90 -21.97 -6.45 8.02
C GLY A 90 -20.49 -6.83 8.01
N LEU A 91 -19.92 -7.10 6.83
CA LEU A 91 -18.51 -7.47 6.67
C LEU A 91 -17.58 -6.25 6.63
N ILE A 92 -18.13 -5.07 6.38
CA ILE A 92 -17.39 -3.80 6.39
C ILE A 92 -17.86 -2.99 7.61
N PRO A 93 -16.95 -2.63 8.54
CA PRO A 93 -17.29 -1.73 9.63
C PRO A 93 -17.64 -0.34 9.07
N ASP A 94 -18.91 0.02 9.12
CA ASP A 94 -19.45 1.27 8.58
C ASP A 94 -19.89 2.25 9.68
N ALA A 95 -19.85 1.83 10.95
CA ALA A 95 -20.25 2.67 12.09
C ALA A 95 -19.48 4.00 12.21
N ALA A 96 -18.26 4.08 11.66
CA ALA A 96 -17.45 5.30 11.62
C ALA A 96 -17.69 6.17 10.38
N LEU A 97 -18.47 5.70 9.40
CA LEU A 97 -18.85 6.44 8.21
C LEU A 97 -20.10 7.28 8.51
N ASN A 98 -19.91 8.41 9.20
CA ASN A 98 -20.95 9.42 9.46
C ASN A 98 -20.48 10.81 9.04
#